data_AF-K2AV80-F1
#
_entry.id   AF-K2AV80-F1
#
_cell.length_a   1.000
_cell.length_b   1.000
_cell.length_c   1.000
_cell.angle_alpha   90.00
_cell.angle_beta   90.00
_cell.angle_gamma   90.00
#
_symmetry.space_group_name_H-M   'P 1'
#
loop_
_entity.id
_entity.type
_entity.pdbx_description
1 polymer ?
#
loop_
_entity_poly.entity_id
_entity_poly.type
_entity_poly.pdbx_seq_one_letter_code
_entity_poly.pdbx_strand_id
1 'polypeptide(L)'
;MFKQIVGLGFKSKWRDKKEVGAYIKELIDGGASEFFTGYNPSYWHEKFGFEVSPNGRFSEHEQITDLETLVQISDEIHKYKNSKGETLELFLNFNAWYYSDLTFPLIQAMLEETKDLIDWVIVGNIGMLEFLKSINFTKKINISTILAVYNKEAIRFMLENYNVNKVILSREVTISEIEQIVKEFPEMKFEVFGEGDFCRYNNGLCFAEHKYWDRDICTVILDNFDVKKSAKPDYKKIILDKDLSVEEKLKSLDNNYKNPFDEIGELVDNLEYNLIENSEDQAKKLKELLTLNKNLPDLFYDWLQSIESKRNKKILNCLKWLKYANSRLDFDEKELQTELEKSIKTGIEFYFKKLKETFWTSNIKSEFLNKTYNRSDNLNIFAYLYFSQFPNIETVKFPTRWRANIQKLNLIKELIEKNDQKEIQKYIDRGSSIERTSYDLTYIFSDKLWFRKMMNNN
;
A
#
# COMPACT_ATOMS: atom_id res chain seq x y z
N MET A 1 21.35 -10.27 -9.69
CA MET A 1 20.76 -9.18 -8.88
C MET A 1 19.70 -8.48 -9.70
N PHE A 2 18.64 -7.99 -9.06
CA PHE A 2 17.60 -7.21 -9.74
C PHE A 2 18.11 -5.82 -10.14
N LYS A 3 17.57 -5.31 -11.25
CA LYS A 3 17.65 -3.90 -11.61
C LYS A 3 16.95 -3.05 -10.56
N GLN A 4 17.53 -1.92 -10.21
CA GLN A 4 16.91 -0.91 -9.36
C GLN A 4 16.32 0.20 -10.24
N ILE A 5 14.99 0.20 -10.35
CA ILE A 5 14.27 1.20 -11.12
C ILE A 5 13.94 2.43 -10.26
N VAL A 6 14.19 3.63 -10.78
CA VAL A 6 13.90 4.90 -10.09
C VAL A 6 12.99 5.79 -10.93
N GLY A 7 11.95 6.33 -10.29
CA GLY A 7 11.04 7.31 -10.89
C GLY A 7 11.55 8.73 -10.68
N LEU A 8 11.61 9.53 -11.74
CA LEU A 8 12.09 10.91 -11.72
C LEU A 8 10.93 11.90 -11.80
N GLY A 9 10.96 12.91 -10.93
CA GLY A 9 10.06 14.07 -10.94
C GLY A 9 10.71 15.25 -10.19
N PHE A 10 10.51 16.47 -10.67
CA PHE A 10 11.01 17.70 -10.05
C PHE A 10 10.02 18.84 -10.23
N LYS A 11 10.10 19.87 -9.37
CA LYS A 11 9.61 21.20 -9.75
C LYS A 11 10.51 21.71 -10.88
N SER A 12 9.99 21.72 -12.10
CA SER A 12 10.61 22.15 -13.37
C SER A 12 10.93 23.65 -13.45
N LYS A 13 10.98 24.37 -12.34
CA LYS A 13 11.43 25.75 -12.31
C LYS A 13 12.78 25.81 -11.61
N TRP A 14 13.82 25.95 -12.42
CA TRP A 14 15.19 26.35 -12.06
C TRP A 14 16.08 25.27 -11.44
N ARG A 15 16.39 24.20 -12.19
CA ARG A 15 17.60 23.40 -11.90
C ARG A 15 18.60 23.58 -13.04
N ASP A 16 19.78 24.09 -12.72
CA ASP A 16 20.92 24.14 -13.65
C ASP A 16 21.25 22.69 -14.08
N LYS A 17 21.73 22.50 -15.32
CA LYS A 17 22.26 21.21 -15.82
C LYS A 17 23.20 20.52 -14.83
N LYS A 18 24.00 21.30 -14.10
CA LYS A 18 24.87 20.76 -13.04
C LYS A 18 24.09 20.12 -11.88
N GLU A 19 22.97 20.68 -11.49
CA GLU A 19 22.13 20.16 -10.41
C GLU A 19 21.37 18.89 -10.83
N VAL A 20 20.87 18.86 -12.06
CA VAL A 20 20.27 17.65 -12.66
C VAL A 20 21.32 16.54 -12.72
N GLY A 21 22.50 16.86 -13.25
CA GLY A 21 23.62 15.92 -13.35
C GLY A 21 24.02 15.32 -12.00
N ALA A 22 24.22 16.18 -10.99
CA ALA A 22 24.57 15.76 -9.65
C ALA A 22 23.50 14.86 -9.01
N TYR A 23 22.21 15.18 -9.20
CA TYR A 23 21.11 14.39 -8.66
C TYR A 23 21.01 13.00 -9.31
N ILE A 24 21.11 12.92 -10.64
CA ILE A 24 21.11 11.64 -11.34
C ILE A 24 22.31 10.80 -10.91
N LYS A 25 23.49 11.41 -10.81
CA LYS A 25 24.69 10.73 -10.32
C LYS A 25 24.50 10.20 -8.90
N GLU A 26 23.88 10.95 -8.00
CA GLU A 26 23.59 10.49 -6.63
C GLU A 26 22.71 9.24 -6.63
N LEU A 27 21.69 9.18 -7.49
CA LEU A 27 20.84 8.00 -7.64
C LEU A 27 21.61 6.78 -8.18
N ILE A 28 22.49 6.99 -9.17
CA ILE A 28 23.32 5.95 -9.77
C ILE A 28 24.36 5.43 -8.78
N ASP A 29 25.06 6.33 -8.07
CA ASP A 29 25.95 5.98 -6.97
C ASP A 29 25.20 5.21 -5.87
N GLY A 30 23.90 5.49 -5.72
CA GLY A 30 22.96 4.76 -4.89
C GLY A 30 22.53 3.37 -5.40
N GLY A 31 22.92 3.00 -6.62
CA GLY A 31 22.63 1.69 -7.22
C GLY A 31 21.50 1.68 -8.25
N ALA A 32 20.91 2.83 -8.59
CA ALA A 32 19.94 2.95 -9.67
C ALA A 32 20.52 2.42 -10.99
N SER A 33 19.77 1.56 -11.67
CA SER A 33 20.20 0.90 -12.91
C SER A 33 19.17 1.01 -14.04
N GLU A 34 18.03 1.65 -13.77
CA GLU A 34 16.93 1.85 -14.71
C GLU A 34 16.11 3.07 -14.25
N PHE A 35 15.59 3.88 -15.18
CA PHE A 35 14.88 5.12 -14.84
C PHE A 35 13.57 5.24 -15.60
N PHE A 36 12.55 5.82 -14.97
CA PHE A 36 11.33 6.25 -15.67
C PHE A 36 10.92 7.65 -15.24
N THR A 37 10.19 8.34 -16.11
CA THR A 37 9.66 9.66 -15.78
C THR A 37 8.30 9.93 -16.45
N GLY A 38 7.55 10.87 -15.90
CA GLY A 38 6.41 11.47 -16.57
C GLY A 38 6.84 12.75 -17.28
N TYR A 39 6.29 13.01 -18.46
CA TYR A 39 6.46 14.27 -19.19
C TYR A 39 5.09 14.91 -19.41
N ASN A 40 4.95 16.20 -19.10
CA ASN A 40 3.72 16.97 -19.27
C ASN A 40 4.07 18.35 -19.85
N PRO A 41 4.27 18.46 -21.17
CA PRO A 41 4.72 19.69 -21.84
C PRO A 41 3.68 20.81 -21.75
N SER A 42 4.11 22.06 -22.01
CA SER A 42 3.25 23.25 -21.97
C SER A 42 1.99 23.11 -22.83
N TYR A 43 2.12 22.61 -24.06
CA TYR A 43 0.96 22.39 -24.93
C TYR A 43 -0.05 21.37 -24.39
N TRP A 44 0.34 20.54 -23.42
CA TRP A 44 -0.58 19.66 -22.71
C TRP A 44 -1.16 20.34 -21.48
N HIS A 45 -0.32 20.78 -20.53
CA HIS A 45 -0.82 21.30 -19.25
C HIS A 45 -1.50 22.67 -19.37
N GLU A 46 -1.19 23.48 -20.39
CA GLU A 46 -1.95 24.71 -20.70
C GLU A 46 -3.37 24.39 -21.18
N LYS A 47 -3.59 23.23 -21.79
CA LYS A 47 -4.89 22.80 -22.32
C LYS A 47 -5.72 22.00 -21.31
N PHE A 48 -5.08 21.12 -20.56
CA PHE A 48 -5.74 20.12 -19.72
C PHE A 48 -5.42 20.23 -18.22
N GLY A 49 -4.51 21.14 -17.84
CA GLY A 49 -3.99 21.23 -16.48
C GLY A 49 -3.03 20.09 -16.13
N PHE A 50 -2.68 20.01 -14.85
CA PHE A 50 -1.86 18.91 -14.31
C PHE A 50 -2.74 17.76 -13.78
N GLU A 51 -4.05 17.97 -13.71
CA GLU A 51 -5.11 17.02 -13.30
C GLU A 51 -5.27 15.91 -14.31
N VAL A 52 -5.35 16.27 -15.59
CA VAL A 52 -5.51 15.32 -16.68
C VAL A 52 -4.15 15.17 -17.36
N SER A 53 -3.18 14.56 -16.66
CA SER A 53 -1.84 14.38 -17.20
C SER A 53 -1.75 13.15 -18.12
N PRO A 54 -0.78 13.13 -19.07
CA PRO A 54 -0.63 12.01 -19.97
C PRO A 54 -0.05 10.76 -19.28
N ASN A 55 0.40 10.88 -18.03
CA ASN A 55 1.22 9.89 -17.35
C ASN A 55 0.64 9.43 -15.99
N GLY A 56 -0.55 9.91 -15.63
CA GLY A 56 -1.25 9.55 -14.38
C GLY A 56 -0.72 10.27 -13.13
N ARG A 57 0.24 11.19 -13.26
CA ARG A 57 0.70 12.06 -12.16
C ARG A 57 -0.16 13.31 -12.08
N PHE A 58 -0.45 13.72 -10.86
CA PHE A 58 -1.42 14.77 -10.63
C PHE A 58 -0.72 16.06 -10.18
N SER A 59 0.45 15.98 -9.55
CA SER A 59 1.19 17.18 -9.16
C SER A 59 2.24 17.57 -10.19
N GLU A 60 2.46 18.89 -10.36
CA GLU A 60 3.53 19.43 -11.22
C GLU A 60 4.90 18.84 -10.86
N HIS A 61 5.21 18.76 -9.57
CA HIS A 61 6.53 18.32 -9.08
C HIS A 61 6.83 16.82 -9.23
N GLU A 62 5.85 16.02 -9.68
CA GLU A 62 6.00 14.58 -9.88
C GLU A 62 6.30 14.21 -11.34
N GLN A 63 6.41 15.21 -12.22
CA GLN A 63 6.61 15.05 -13.65
C GLN A 63 7.51 16.15 -14.20
N ILE A 64 8.16 15.89 -15.33
CA ILE A 64 8.94 16.88 -16.07
C ILE A 64 7.98 17.69 -16.94
N THR A 65 8.13 19.01 -17.01
CA THR A 65 7.18 19.87 -17.74
C THR A 65 7.80 20.64 -18.90
N ASP A 66 9.13 20.58 -19.05
CA ASP A 66 9.89 21.23 -20.11
C ASP A 66 10.85 20.25 -20.80
N LEU A 67 11.05 20.44 -22.10
CA LEU A 67 11.90 19.55 -22.92
C LEU A 67 13.37 19.68 -22.54
N GLU A 68 13.84 20.87 -22.17
CA GLU A 68 15.24 21.12 -21.84
C GLU A 68 15.71 20.25 -20.66
N THR A 69 14.94 20.22 -19.58
CA THR A 69 15.21 19.37 -18.42
C THR A 69 15.18 17.89 -18.80
N LEU A 70 14.23 17.47 -19.65
CA LEU A 70 14.17 16.08 -20.10
C LEU A 70 15.41 15.68 -20.92
N VAL A 71 15.89 16.56 -21.80
CA VAL A 71 17.15 16.37 -22.55
C VAL A 71 18.32 16.23 -21.58
N GLN A 72 18.43 17.10 -20.58
CA GLN A 72 19.51 17.03 -19.59
C GLN A 72 19.48 15.72 -18.78
N ILE A 73 18.29 15.24 -18.41
CA ILE A 73 18.10 13.96 -17.72
C ILE A 73 18.55 12.80 -18.61
N SER A 74 18.07 12.76 -19.85
CA SER A 74 18.42 11.74 -20.84
C SER A 74 19.94 11.70 -21.10
N ASP A 75 20.53 12.84 -21.46
CA ASP A 75 21.96 13.02 -21.68
C ASP A 75 22.79 12.50 -20.51
N GLU A 76 22.35 12.78 -19.27
CA GLU A 76 23.08 12.36 -18.09
C GLU A 76 22.99 10.85 -17.87
N ILE A 77 21.79 10.28 -17.90
CA ILE A 77 21.56 8.84 -17.69
C ILE A 77 22.34 8.01 -18.71
N HIS A 78 22.31 8.42 -19.99
CA HIS A 78 22.93 7.68 -21.09
C HIS A 78 24.46 7.72 -21.09
N LYS A 79 25.11 8.53 -20.23
CA LYS A 79 26.57 8.47 -20.01
C LYS A 79 27.00 7.25 -19.20
N TYR A 80 26.09 6.70 -18.41
CA TYR A 80 26.41 5.64 -17.46
C TYR A 80 26.07 4.27 -18.01
N LYS A 81 26.79 3.27 -17.49
CA LYS A 81 26.60 1.86 -17.83
C LYS A 81 26.33 1.04 -16.58
N ASN A 82 25.51 0.01 -16.72
CA ASN A 82 25.28 -0.96 -15.65
C ASN A 82 26.48 -1.91 -15.51
N SER A 83 26.41 -2.83 -14.55
CA SER A 83 27.47 -3.83 -14.29
C SER A 83 27.75 -4.79 -15.45
N LYS A 84 26.86 -4.87 -16.45
CA LYS A 84 27.04 -5.65 -17.68
C LYS A 84 27.62 -4.82 -18.84
N GLY A 85 27.88 -3.53 -18.64
CA GLY A 85 28.41 -2.63 -19.66
C GLY A 85 27.35 -2.06 -20.61
N GLU A 86 26.07 -2.27 -20.32
CA GLU A 86 24.92 -1.74 -21.08
C GLU A 86 24.60 -0.33 -20.59
N THR A 87 24.24 0.57 -21.51
CA THR A 87 23.80 1.93 -21.17
C THR A 87 22.55 1.89 -20.29
N LEU A 88 22.44 2.77 -19.29
CA LEU A 88 21.26 2.85 -18.44
C LEU A 88 20.06 3.36 -19.24
N GLU A 89 18.88 2.81 -18.97
CA GLU A 89 17.67 3.06 -19.77
C GLU A 89 16.76 4.12 -19.09
N LEU A 90 16.13 4.98 -19.91
CA LEU A 90 15.10 5.94 -19.50
C LEU A 90 13.76 5.65 -20.19
N PHE A 91 12.71 5.45 -19.41
CA PHE A 91 11.36 5.25 -19.92
C PHE A 91 10.47 6.47 -19.78
N LEU A 92 9.59 6.68 -20.76
CA LEU A 92 8.49 7.63 -20.63
C LEU A 92 7.18 6.94 -20.25
N ASN A 93 6.47 7.51 -19.29
CA ASN A 93 5.24 6.93 -18.77
C ASN A 93 3.98 7.49 -19.45
N PHE A 94 3.12 6.59 -19.93
CA PHE A 94 1.79 6.85 -20.49
C PHE A 94 0.73 6.01 -19.74
N ASN A 95 0.55 6.36 -18.46
CA ASN A 95 -0.39 5.71 -17.54
C ASN A 95 -1.61 6.57 -17.22
N ALA A 96 -2.03 7.46 -18.12
CA ALA A 96 -3.34 8.11 -17.94
C ALA A 96 -4.45 7.04 -17.99
N TRP A 97 -5.51 7.22 -17.20
CA TRP A 97 -6.63 6.28 -17.18
C TRP A 97 -7.38 6.23 -18.51
N TYR A 98 -7.42 7.35 -19.23
CA TYR A 98 -8.07 7.46 -20.51
C TYR A 98 -7.28 8.36 -21.45
N TYR A 99 -7.34 8.00 -22.73
CA TYR A 99 -6.89 8.81 -23.86
C TYR A 99 -8.08 9.03 -24.79
N SER A 100 -8.19 10.21 -25.34
CA SER A 100 -9.23 10.57 -26.31
C SER A 100 -8.60 10.96 -27.65
N ASP A 101 -9.41 11.03 -28.71
CA ASP A 101 -8.99 11.51 -30.02
C ASP A 101 -8.38 12.92 -29.96
N LEU A 102 -8.79 13.74 -28.98
CA LEU A 102 -8.23 15.07 -28.74
C LEU A 102 -6.81 15.05 -28.15
N THR A 103 -6.43 13.95 -27.49
CA THR A 103 -5.12 13.80 -26.84
C THR A 103 -4.08 13.17 -27.76
N PHE A 104 -4.47 12.29 -28.68
CA PHE A 104 -3.53 11.57 -29.54
C PHE A 104 -2.60 12.45 -30.39
N PRO A 105 -3.05 13.59 -30.99
CA PRO A 105 -2.14 14.49 -31.68
C PRO A 105 -1.04 15.07 -30.76
N LEU A 106 -1.37 15.34 -29.49
CA LEU A 106 -0.38 15.84 -28.52
C LEU A 106 0.59 14.73 -28.11
N ILE A 107 0.10 13.49 -27.95
CA ILE A 107 0.96 12.34 -27.69
C ILE A 107 1.91 12.10 -28.86
N GLN A 108 1.44 12.26 -30.10
CA GLN A 108 2.29 12.15 -31.28
C GLN A 108 3.42 13.19 -31.26
N ALA A 109 3.11 14.44 -30.91
CA ALA A 109 4.11 15.49 -30.73
C ALA A 109 5.12 15.11 -29.62
N MET A 110 4.64 14.63 -28.47
CA MET A 110 5.49 14.17 -27.37
C MET A 110 6.44 13.04 -27.80
N LEU A 111 5.93 12.05 -28.54
CA LEU A 111 6.73 10.92 -29.01
C LEU A 111 7.80 11.36 -30.03
N GLU A 112 7.50 12.33 -30.89
CA GLU A 112 8.47 12.88 -31.84
C GLU A 112 9.57 13.70 -31.12
N GLU A 113 9.19 14.55 -30.17
CA GLU A 113 10.13 15.36 -29.36
C GLU A 113 11.06 14.49 -28.50
N THR A 114 10.58 13.34 -28.05
CA THR A 114 11.31 12.45 -27.13
C THR A 114 11.95 11.24 -27.83
N LYS A 115 11.83 11.13 -29.16
CA LYS A 115 12.24 9.94 -29.92
C LYS A 115 13.72 9.56 -29.77
N ASP A 116 14.60 10.50 -29.50
CA ASP A 116 16.04 10.23 -29.31
C ASP A 116 16.46 10.31 -27.84
N LEU A 117 15.52 10.65 -26.94
CA LEU A 117 15.78 10.90 -25.51
C LEU A 117 15.46 9.70 -24.63
N ILE A 118 14.47 8.89 -25.02
CA ILE A 118 13.96 7.78 -24.22
C ILE A 118 14.27 6.45 -24.91
N ASP A 119 14.38 5.38 -24.15
CA ASP A 119 14.61 4.05 -24.72
C ASP A 119 13.28 3.35 -25.05
N TRP A 120 12.30 3.46 -24.13
CA TRP A 120 11.03 2.76 -24.23
C TRP A 120 9.89 3.51 -23.54
N VAL A 121 8.67 2.99 -23.64
CA VAL A 121 7.49 3.56 -22.98
C VAL A 121 6.85 2.59 -21.99
N ILE A 122 6.23 3.11 -20.95
CA ILE A 122 5.39 2.36 -20.01
C ILE A 122 3.94 2.72 -20.30
N VAL A 123 3.08 1.74 -20.58
CA VAL A 123 1.71 1.98 -21.05
C VAL A 123 0.68 1.34 -20.12
N GLY A 124 -0.31 2.13 -19.70
CA GLY A 124 -1.38 1.71 -18.80
C GLY A 124 -2.77 1.58 -19.42
N ASN A 125 -2.92 1.80 -20.73
CA ASN A 125 -4.23 1.82 -21.39
C ASN A 125 -4.21 1.13 -22.77
N ILE A 126 -5.24 0.32 -23.10
CA ILE A 126 -5.34 -0.38 -24.40
C ILE A 126 -5.45 0.61 -25.57
N GLY A 127 -6.19 1.70 -25.42
CA GLY A 127 -6.31 2.74 -26.46
C GLY A 127 -4.96 3.37 -26.81
N MET A 128 -4.07 3.50 -25.82
CA MET A 128 -2.69 3.95 -26.07
C MET A 128 -1.87 2.88 -26.81
N LEU A 129 -2.03 1.59 -26.48
CA LEU A 129 -1.37 0.50 -27.21
C LEU A 129 -1.78 0.45 -28.68
N GLU A 130 -3.10 0.55 -28.95
CA GLU A 130 -3.64 0.57 -30.31
C GLU A 130 -3.20 1.84 -31.07
N PHE A 131 -3.14 2.98 -30.41
CA PHE A 131 -2.60 4.20 -31.00
C PHE A 131 -1.12 4.03 -31.40
N LEU A 132 -0.27 3.54 -30.50
CA LEU A 132 1.15 3.25 -30.78
C LEU A 132 1.30 2.28 -31.96
N LYS A 133 0.46 1.26 -32.04
CA LYS A 133 0.42 0.32 -33.16
C LYS A 133 0.02 1.01 -34.47
N SER A 134 -0.98 1.89 -34.44
CA SER A 134 -1.47 2.62 -35.62
C SER A 134 -0.42 3.55 -36.24
N ILE A 135 0.50 4.08 -35.42
CA ILE A 135 1.61 4.93 -35.87
C ILE A 135 2.91 4.16 -36.12
N ASN A 136 2.87 2.82 -36.13
CA ASN A 136 4.05 1.95 -36.26
C ASN A 136 5.17 2.30 -35.26
N PHE A 137 4.82 2.52 -34.00
CA PHE A 137 5.80 2.78 -32.96
C PHE A 137 6.78 1.59 -32.84
N THR A 138 8.07 1.86 -33.06
CA THR A 138 9.09 0.80 -33.23
C THR A 138 9.79 0.40 -31.94
N LYS A 139 9.77 1.27 -30.91
CA LYS A 139 10.38 0.97 -29.62
C LYS A 139 9.52 -0.02 -28.85
N LYS A 140 10.14 -0.80 -27.97
CA LYS A 140 9.43 -1.73 -27.10
C LYS A 140 8.55 -1.02 -26.06
N ILE A 141 7.64 -1.80 -25.48
CA ILE A 141 6.61 -1.32 -24.55
C ILE A 141 6.70 -2.11 -23.24
N ASN A 142 6.75 -1.40 -22.12
CA ASN A 142 6.55 -1.98 -20.80
C ASN A 142 5.06 -1.90 -20.45
N ILE A 143 4.45 -3.02 -20.09
CA ILE A 143 3.03 -3.06 -19.67
C ILE A 143 2.95 -2.63 -18.20
N SER A 144 2.23 -1.54 -17.94
CA SER A 144 2.04 -1.01 -16.59
C SER A 144 1.05 -1.82 -15.77
N THR A 145 1.23 -1.81 -14.44
CA THR A 145 0.19 -2.27 -13.49
C THR A 145 -1.16 -1.59 -13.70
N ILE A 146 -1.19 -0.38 -14.27
CA ILE A 146 -2.43 0.36 -14.56
C ILE A 146 -3.27 -0.36 -15.63
N LEU A 147 -2.66 -1.16 -16.50
CA LEU A 147 -3.39 -1.94 -17.50
C LEU A 147 -4.12 -3.17 -16.91
N ALA A 148 -3.92 -3.47 -15.62
CA ALA A 148 -4.64 -4.53 -14.91
C ALA A 148 -4.47 -5.95 -15.53
N VAL A 149 -3.26 -6.28 -15.98
CA VAL A 149 -2.94 -7.62 -16.51
C VAL A 149 -2.61 -8.57 -15.34
N TYR A 150 -3.56 -9.46 -15.00
CA TYR A 150 -3.47 -10.33 -13.81
C TYR A 150 -3.26 -11.82 -14.09
N ASN A 151 -3.46 -12.28 -15.32
CA ASN A 151 -3.43 -13.70 -15.66
C ASN A 151 -2.67 -13.98 -16.94
N LYS A 152 -2.36 -15.26 -17.18
CA LYS A 152 -1.57 -15.72 -18.33
C LYS A 152 -2.25 -15.44 -19.67
N GLU A 153 -3.57 -15.47 -19.74
CA GLU A 153 -4.34 -15.22 -20.96
C GLU A 153 -4.21 -13.76 -21.39
N ALA A 154 -4.32 -12.83 -20.44
CA ALA A 154 -4.10 -11.41 -20.69
C ALA A 154 -2.65 -11.12 -21.07
N ILE A 155 -1.66 -11.75 -20.41
CA ILE A 155 -0.25 -11.62 -20.78
C ILE A 155 -0.02 -12.13 -22.21
N ARG A 156 -0.51 -13.33 -22.53
CA ARG A 156 -0.40 -13.91 -23.88
C ARG A 156 -1.00 -12.99 -24.94
N PHE A 157 -2.20 -12.45 -24.68
CA PHE A 157 -2.82 -11.47 -25.56
C PHE A 157 -1.91 -10.24 -25.79
N MET A 158 -1.28 -9.70 -24.74
CA MET A 158 -0.37 -8.56 -24.89
C MET A 158 0.87 -8.93 -25.72
N LEU A 159 1.45 -10.11 -25.51
CA LEU A 159 2.63 -10.58 -26.26
C LEU A 159 2.32 -10.85 -27.74
N GLU A 160 1.13 -11.37 -28.04
CA GLU A 160 0.71 -11.69 -29.42
C GLU A 160 0.40 -10.42 -30.24
N ASN A 161 0.02 -9.32 -29.58
CA ASN A 161 -0.48 -8.12 -30.26
C ASN A 161 0.47 -6.92 -30.25
N TYR A 162 1.45 -6.88 -29.33
CA TYR A 162 2.30 -5.71 -29.10
C TYR A 162 3.77 -6.09 -28.88
N ASN A 163 4.67 -5.15 -29.15
CA ASN A 163 6.12 -5.30 -28.94
C ASN A 163 6.50 -5.14 -27.46
N VAL A 164 6.09 -6.09 -26.62
CA VAL A 164 6.28 -6.03 -25.16
C VAL A 164 7.73 -6.33 -24.78
N ASN A 165 8.34 -5.45 -23.98
CA ASN A 165 9.66 -5.65 -23.36
C ASN A 165 9.55 -6.30 -21.98
N LYS A 166 8.64 -5.79 -21.15
CA LYS A 166 8.52 -6.14 -19.74
C LYS A 166 7.07 -6.01 -19.30
N VAL A 167 6.60 -6.96 -18.49
CA VAL A 167 5.27 -6.89 -17.84
C VAL A 167 5.47 -6.53 -16.38
N ILE A 168 4.94 -5.38 -15.96
CA ILE A 168 4.92 -4.96 -14.56
C ILE A 168 3.68 -5.57 -13.92
N LEU A 169 3.86 -6.65 -13.16
CA LEU A 169 2.76 -7.35 -12.50
C LEU A 169 2.20 -6.50 -11.38
N SER A 170 0.88 -6.54 -11.28
CA SER A 170 0.16 -5.74 -10.32
C SER A 170 0.34 -6.26 -8.89
N ARG A 171 0.18 -5.35 -7.92
CA ARG A 171 0.34 -5.64 -6.49
C ARG A 171 -0.70 -6.63 -5.95
N GLU A 172 -1.82 -6.76 -6.65
CA GLU A 172 -2.92 -7.66 -6.31
C GLU A 172 -2.68 -9.10 -6.78
N VAL A 173 -1.68 -9.34 -7.64
CA VAL A 173 -1.29 -10.69 -8.07
C VAL A 173 -0.56 -11.37 -6.93
N THR A 174 -1.09 -12.50 -6.46
CA THR A 174 -0.49 -13.23 -5.33
C THR A 174 0.85 -13.84 -5.70
N ILE A 175 1.71 -14.09 -4.71
CA ILE A 175 3.01 -14.74 -4.94
C ILE A 175 2.88 -16.06 -5.71
N SER A 176 1.85 -16.87 -5.42
CA SER A 176 1.64 -18.12 -6.15
C SER A 176 1.19 -17.93 -7.59
N GLU A 177 0.41 -16.89 -7.88
CA GLU A 177 0.05 -16.55 -9.26
C GLU A 177 1.26 -16.00 -10.01
N ILE A 178 2.08 -15.16 -9.37
CA ILE A 178 3.35 -14.70 -9.94
C ILE A 178 4.21 -15.91 -10.32
N GLU A 179 4.40 -16.87 -9.43
CA GLU A 179 5.19 -18.09 -9.71
C GLU A 179 4.67 -18.86 -10.94
N GLN A 180 3.35 -19.01 -11.06
CA GLN A 180 2.74 -19.68 -12.21
C GLN A 180 2.97 -18.88 -13.51
N ILE A 181 2.77 -17.56 -13.45
CA ILE A 181 2.95 -16.64 -14.58
C ILE A 181 4.40 -16.65 -15.07
N VAL A 182 5.37 -16.45 -14.18
CA VAL A 182 6.78 -16.32 -14.59
C VAL A 182 7.35 -17.65 -15.11
N LYS A 183 6.84 -18.80 -14.65
CA LYS A 183 7.19 -20.12 -15.19
C LYS A 183 6.56 -20.40 -16.55
N GLU A 184 5.35 -19.91 -16.80
CA GLU A 184 4.65 -20.04 -18.09
C GLU A 184 5.34 -19.22 -19.20
N PHE A 185 5.91 -18.06 -18.85
CA PHE A 185 6.56 -17.14 -19.81
C PHE A 185 8.06 -16.98 -19.50
N PRO A 186 8.90 -18.03 -19.67
CA PRO A 186 10.30 -18.00 -19.28
C PRO A 186 11.15 -16.97 -20.06
N GLU A 187 10.74 -16.62 -21.27
CA GLU A 187 11.41 -15.62 -22.12
C GLU A 187 10.97 -14.18 -21.83
N MET A 188 9.88 -13.99 -21.09
CA MET A 188 9.36 -12.66 -20.80
C MET A 188 9.92 -12.08 -19.51
N LYS A 189 10.29 -10.79 -19.56
CA LYS A 189 10.78 -10.03 -18.42
C LYS A 189 9.62 -9.55 -17.55
N PHE A 190 9.78 -9.68 -16.25
CA PHE A 190 8.80 -9.22 -15.27
C PHE A 190 9.39 -8.22 -14.28
N GLU A 191 8.55 -7.29 -13.86
CA GLU A 191 8.75 -6.45 -12.68
C GLU A 191 7.65 -6.75 -11.67
N VAL A 192 8.02 -6.93 -10.40
CA VAL A 192 7.10 -7.25 -9.31
C VAL A 192 7.31 -6.30 -8.14
N PHE A 193 6.31 -6.20 -7.26
CA PHE A 193 6.40 -5.42 -6.03
C PHE A 193 6.75 -6.33 -4.86
N GLY A 194 7.85 -6.03 -4.16
CA GLY A 194 8.25 -6.75 -2.94
C GLY A 194 7.55 -6.24 -1.68
N GLU A 195 7.19 -4.95 -1.67
CA GLU A 195 6.28 -4.32 -0.71
C GLU A 195 5.29 -3.48 -1.54
N GLY A 196 4.06 -3.28 -1.08
CA GLY A 196 3.10 -2.42 -1.78
C GLY A 196 3.08 -1.04 -1.16
N ASP A 197 2.96 0.03 -1.97
CA ASP A 197 2.38 1.27 -1.46
C ASP A 197 1.01 0.84 -0.91
N PHE A 198 0.70 1.16 0.35
CA PHE A 198 -0.48 0.71 1.12
C PHE A 198 -1.86 1.06 0.52
N CYS A 199 -1.92 1.34 -0.78
CA CYS A 199 -3.12 1.39 -1.60
C CYS A 199 -3.92 0.10 -1.43
N ARG A 200 -5.11 0.24 -0.86
CA ARG A 200 -6.09 -0.84 -0.69
C ARG A 200 -6.95 -1.08 -1.91
N TYR A 201 -6.88 -0.16 -2.87
CA TYR A 201 -7.65 -0.24 -4.10
C TYR A 201 -6.81 -0.85 -5.19
N ASN A 202 -7.49 -1.54 -6.09
CA ASN A 202 -6.89 -2.12 -7.27
C ASN A 202 -6.26 -1.02 -8.13
N ASN A 203 -4.94 -1.04 -8.34
CA ASN A 203 -4.24 0.07 -8.97
C ASN A 203 -4.71 0.39 -10.40
N GLY A 204 -5.07 -0.63 -11.18
CA GLY A 204 -5.52 -0.46 -12.57
C GLY A 204 -7.03 -0.22 -12.72
N LEU A 205 -7.82 -0.53 -11.69
CA LEU A 205 -9.29 -0.40 -11.72
C LEU A 205 -9.82 0.67 -10.75
N CYS A 206 -8.92 1.40 -10.08
CA CYS A 206 -9.27 2.46 -9.16
C CYS A 206 -9.48 3.77 -9.92
N PHE A 207 -10.64 4.40 -9.71
CA PHE A 207 -10.97 5.74 -10.20
C PHE A 207 -10.83 6.81 -9.10
N ALA A 208 -10.16 6.49 -7.99
CA ALA A 208 -9.91 7.45 -6.93
C ALA A 208 -8.88 8.48 -7.38
N GLU A 209 -9.26 9.76 -7.37
CA GLU A 209 -8.34 10.87 -7.62
C GLU A 209 -7.65 11.32 -6.33
N HIS A 210 -6.36 11.58 -6.42
CA HIS A 210 -5.48 11.93 -5.30
C HIS A 210 -5.30 13.45 -5.15
N LYS A 211 -6.40 14.23 -5.17
CA LYS A 211 -6.30 15.69 -5.43
C LYS A 211 -7.16 16.68 -4.66
N TYR A 212 -8.38 16.33 -4.26
CA TYR A 212 -9.33 17.40 -3.91
C TYR A 212 -9.34 17.82 -2.43
N TRP A 213 -8.67 17.08 -1.54
CA TRP A 213 -8.69 17.33 -0.10
C TRP A 213 -7.33 17.03 0.54
N ASP A 214 -7.12 17.44 1.80
CA ASP A 214 -5.94 17.07 2.62
C ASP A 214 -5.69 15.54 2.70
N ARG A 215 -6.67 14.73 2.29
CA ARG A 215 -6.69 13.27 2.33
C ARG A 215 -7.36 12.70 1.07
N ASP A 216 -6.65 11.83 0.36
CA ASP A 216 -7.22 11.03 -0.73
C ASP A 216 -8.36 10.15 -0.19
N ILE A 217 -9.39 9.84 -0.98
CA ILE A 217 -10.50 8.95 -0.56
C ILE A 217 -10.00 7.62 0.02
N CYS A 218 -8.86 7.14 -0.47
CA CYS A 218 -8.23 5.92 0.02
C CYS A 218 -7.53 6.07 1.39
N THR A 219 -7.13 7.29 1.75
CA THR A 219 -6.57 7.63 3.06
C THR A 219 -7.66 7.95 4.09
N VAL A 220 -8.88 8.28 3.66
CA VAL A 220 -10.04 8.42 4.56
C VAL A 220 -10.30 7.11 5.34
N ILE A 221 -9.96 5.94 4.76
CA ILE A 221 -10.05 4.61 5.42
C ILE A 221 -9.03 4.41 6.54
N LEU A 222 -7.92 5.14 6.55
CA LEU A 222 -6.84 4.96 7.52
C LEU A 222 -7.01 5.75 8.81
N ASP A 223 -7.69 6.90 8.75
CA ASP A 223 -7.84 7.77 9.91
C ASP A 223 -9.14 7.47 10.64
N ASN A 224 -9.08 6.50 11.56
CA ASN A 224 -10.11 6.15 12.55
C ASN A 224 -11.52 6.59 12.12
N PHE A 225 -12.09 5.82 11.19
CA PHE A 225 -13.45 6.01 10.75
C PHE A 225 -14.39 5.99 11.96
N ASP A 226 -14.86 7.17 12.35
CA ASP A 226 -16.04 7.31 13.19
C ASP A 226 -17.23 7.17 12.22
N VAL A 227 -17.54 5.92 11.83
CA VAL A 227 -18.64 5.62 10.91
C VAL A 227 -19.93 6.02 11.61
N LYS A 228 -20.40 7.25 11.41
CA LYS A 228 -21.62 7.71 12.08
C LYS A 228 -22.89 7.14 11.47
N LYS A 229 -22.80 6.63 10.23
CA LYS A 229 -23.92 6.07 9.46
C LYS A 229 -23.45 4.88 8.64
N SER A 230 -24.14 3.75 8.78
CA SER A 230 -23.90 2.57 7.94
C SER A 230 -24.47 2.80 6.53
N ALA A 231 -24.19 1.92 5.56
CA ALA A 231 -24.96 1.91 4.32
C ALA A 231 -26.21 1.03 4.51
N LYS A 232 -27.39 1.50 4.07
CA LYS A 232 -28.63 0.70 4.00
C LYS A 232 -28.78 0.18 2.57
N PRO A 233 -28.42 -1.07 2.26
CA PRO A 233 -28.43 -1.59 0.88
C PRO A 233 -29.84 -1.58 0.25
N ASP A 234 -30.86 -1.55 1.09
CA ASP A 234 -32.28 -1.53 0.77
C ASP A 234 -32.91 -0.12 0.73
N TYR A 235 -32.11 0.97 0.82
CA TYR A 235 -32.64 2.35 0.87
C TYR A 235 -33.61 2.67 -0.28
N LYS A 236 -33.37 2.11 -1.48
CA LYS A 236 -34.26 2.29 -2.64
C LYS A 236 -35.65 1.69 -2.38
N LYS A 237 -35.74 0.54 -1.70
CA LYS A 237 -37.02 -0.07 -1.35
C LYS A 237 -37.79 0.83 -0.38
N ILE A 238 -37.11 1.35 0.64
CA ILE A 238 -37.68 2.24 1.66
C ILE A 238 -38.20 3.56 1.03
N ILE A 239 -37.43 4.18 0.14
CA ILE A 239 -37.83 5.42 -0.53
C ILE A 239 -39.05 5.20 -1.45
N LEU A 240 -39.08 4.07 -2.15
CA LEU A 240 -40.12 3.74 -3.14
C LEU A 240 -41.38 3.12 -2.52
N ASP A 241 -41.33 2.71 -1.26
CA ASP A 241 -42.48 2.17 -0.55
C ASP A 241 -43.59 3.23 -0.42
N LYS A 242 -44.78 2.94 -0.94
CA LYS A 242 -45.91 3.87 -0.92
C LYS A 242 -46.71 3.80 0.37
N ASP A 243 -46.51 2.74 1.15
CA ASP A 243 -47.24 2.47 2.38
C ASP A 243 -46.57 3.16 3.59
N LEU A 244 -45.33 3.64 3.43
CA LEU A 244 -44.61 4.42 4.45
C LEU A 244 -44.82 5.93 4.27
N SER A 245 -45.13 6.62 5.36
CA SER A 245 -45.08 8.09 5.43
C SER A 245 -43.65 8.62 5.31
N VAL A 246 -43.51 9.93 5.03
CA VAL A 246 -42.19 10.59 4.95
C VAL A 246 -41.41 10.43 6.27
N GLU A 247 -42.10 10.51 7.40
CA GLU A 247 -41.50 10.42 8.73
C GLU A 247 -41.03 8.98 9.04
N GLU A 248 -41.81 7.97 8.65
CA GLU A 248 -41.42 6.56 8.76
C GLU A 248 -40.26 6.20 7.83
N LYS A 249 -40.21 6.79 6.64
CA LYS A 249 -39.07 6.66 5.72
C LYS A 249 -37.81 7.26 6.32
N LEU A 250 -37.89 8.47 6.85
CA LEU A 250 -36.75 9.14 7.52
C LEU A 250 -36.24 8.30 8.70
N LYS A 251 -37.15 7.76 9.51
CA LYS A 251 -36.81 6.88 10.63
C LYS A 251 -36.19 5.56 10.19
N SER A 252 -36.68 4.97 9.11
CA SER A 252 -36.16 3.69 8.56
C SER A 252 -34.82 3.83 7.84
N LEU A 253 -34.51 5.04 7.37
CA LEU A 253 -33.25 5.45 6.77
C LEU A 253 -32.24 5.96 7.81
N ASP A 254 -32.66 6.27 9.04
CA ASP A 254 -31.75 6.61 10.11
C ASP A 254 -30.98 5.36 10.56
N ASN A 255 -29.72 5.30 10.16
CA ASN A 255 -28.88 4.11 10.29
C ASN A 255 -27.57 4.45 10.99
N ASN A 256 -27.70 5.21 12.07
CA ASN A 256 -26.58 5.58 12.91
C ASN A 256 -25.84 4.29 13.32
N TYR A 257 -24.62 4.16 12.82
CA TYR A 257 -23.74 3.06 13.19
C TYR A 257 -23.02 3.50 14.45
N LYS A 258 -23.09 2.67 15.49
CA LYS A 258 -22.20 2.77 16.63
C LYS A 258 -21.21 1.64 16.46
N ASN A 259 -19.92 1.96 16.49
CA ASN A 259 -18.94 0.89 16.51
C ASN A 259 -19.12 0.09 17.83
N PRO A 260 -18.68 -1.18 17.88
CA PRO A 260 -18.81 -2.00 19.08
C PRO A 260 -18.21 -1.36 20.35
N PHE A 261 -17.15 -0.55 20.23
CA PHE A 261 -16.56 0.18 21.36
C PHE A 261 -17.46 1.26 21.92
N ASP A 262 -18.14 2.02 21.06
CA ASP A 262 -19.06 3.08 21.49
C ASP A 262 -20.29 2.48 22.13
N GLU A 263 -20.80 1.36 21.60
CA GLU A 263 -21.94 0.65 22.17
C GLU A 263 -21.58 0.00 23.53
N ILE A 264 -20.42 -0.65 23.63
CA ILE A 264 -19.86 -1.13 24.90
C ILE A 264 -19.67 0.03 25.88
N GLY A 265 -19.11 1.14 25.40
CA GLY A 265 -18.82 2.31 26.21
C GLY A 265 -20.08 3.00 26.75
N GLU A 266 -21.16 3.06 25.97
CA GLU A 266 -22.46 3.58 26.43
C GLU A 266 -23.14 2.62 27.40
N LEU A 267 -23.08 1.31 27.18
CA LEU A 267 -23.63 0.32 28.11
C LEU A 267 -22.92 0.41 29.46
N VAL A 268 -21.61 0.60 29.46
CA VAL A 268 -20.81 0.75 30.69
C VAL A 268 -21.12 2.06 31.39
N ASP A 269 -21.23 3.17 30.65
CA ASP A 269 -21.64 4.46 31.23
C ASP A 269 -23.06 4.31 31.84
N ASN A 270 -24.00 3.69 31.12
CA ASN A 270 -25.37 3.48 31.61
C ASN A 270 -25.44 2.59 32.84
N LEU A 271 -24.63 1.52 32.92
CA LEU A 271 -24.51 0.69 34.12
C LEU A 271 -23.94 1.50 35.28
N GLU A 272 -22.95 2.37 35.04
CA GLU A 272 -22.34 3.26 36.05
C GLU A 272 -23.33 4.31 36.59
N TYR A 273 -24.21 4.86 35.74
CA TYR A 273 -25.21 5.86 36.12
C TYR A 273 -26.52 5.27 36.67
N ASN A 274 -27.00 4.14 36.14
CA ASN A 274 -28.28 3.51 36.51
C ASN A 274 -28.04 2.34 37.48
N LEU A 275 -27.97 2.65 38.77
CA LEU A 275 -27.55 1.67 39.77
C LEU A 275 -28.54 0.51 40.06
N ILE A 276 -29.78 0.50 39.56
CA ILE A 276 -30.79 -0.51 40.02
C ILE A 276 -31.80 -0.99 38.94
N GLU A 277 -32.28 -0.17 38.01
CA GLU A 277 -33.28 -0.62 37.00
C GLU A 277 -32.62 -1.00 35.65
N ASN A 278 -33.01 -2.15 35.07
CA ASN A 278 -32.53 -2.70 33.78
C ASN A 278 -31.04 -3.09 33.70
N SER A 279 -30.35 -3.23 34.83
CA SER A 279 -28.93 -3.60 34.87
C SER A 279 -28.65 -5.03 34.36
N GLU A 280 -29.60 -5.95 34.50
CA GLU A 280 -29.49 -7.33 34.02
C GLU A 280 -29.50 -7.43 32.48
N ASP A 281 -30.46 -6.78 31.83
CA ASP A 281 -30.57 -6.76 30.36
C ASP A 281 -29.37 -6.04 29.72
N GLN A 282 -28.91 -4.94 30.32
CA GLN A 282 -27.71 -4.25 29.84
C GLN A 282 -26.44 -5.07 30.04
N ALA A 283 -26.31 -5.80 31.16
CA ALA A 283 -25.18 -6.71 31.37
C ALA A 283 -25.18 -7.87 30.37
N LYS A 284 -26.36 -8.42 30.04
CA LYS A 284 -26.51 -9.45 29.02
C LYS A 284 -26.13 -8.95 27.63
N LYS A 285 -26.60 -7.75 27.25
CA LYS A 285 -26.25 -7.12 25.97
C LYS A 285 -24.75 -6.79 25.87
N LEU A 286 -24.15 -6.31 26.96
CA LEU A 286 -22.71 -6.07 27.04
C LEU A 286 -21.91 -7.36 26.78
N LYS A 287 -22.32 -8.48 27.38
CA LYS A 287 -21.71 -9.79 27.13
C LYS A 287 -21.82 -10.20 25.67
N GLU A 288 -23.02 -10.18 25.09
CA GLU A 288 -23.23 -10.59 23.70
C GLU A 288 -22.30 -9.82 22.75
N LEU A 289 -22.19 -8.50 22.94
CA LEU A 289 -21.28 -7.65 22.16
C LEU A 289 -19.80 -8.02 22.38
N LEU A 290 -19.37 -8.25 23.62
CA LEU A 290 -17.99 -8.63 23.91
C LEU A 290 -17.66 -10.02 23.33
N THR A 291 -18.57 -10.98 23.42
CA THR A 291 -18.39 -12.34 22.88
C THR A 291 -18.34 -12.35 21.35
N LEU A 292 -19.24 -11.60 20.68
CA LEU A 292 -19.26 -11.48 19.22
C LEU A 292 -17.99 -10.84 18.67
N ASN A 293 -17.39 -9.91 19.43
CA ASN A 293 -16.27 -9.12 18.98
C ASN A 293 -14.92 -9.56 19.58
N LYS A 294 -14.87 -10.64 20.37
CA LYS A 294 -13.67 -11.05 21.15
C LYS A 294 -12.39 -11.28 20.35
N ASN A 295 -12.51 -11.47 19.03
CA ASN A 295 -11.38 -11.67 18.12
C ASN A 295 -10.85 -10.35 17.53
N LEU A 296 -11.49 -9.20 17.80
CA LEU A 296 -10.99 -7.90 17.35
C LEU A 296 -9.74 -7.53 18.18
N PRO A 297 -8.57 -7.39 17.54
CA PRO A 297 -7.28 -7.30 18.23
C PRO A 297 -7.11 -6.04 19.11
N ASP A 298 -7.97 -5.04 18.91
CA ASP A 298 -7.96 -3.78 19.62
C ASP A 298 -9.22 -3.57 20.48
N LEU A 299 -10.09 -4.59 20.63
CA LEU A 299 -11.32 -4.51 21.42
C LEU A 299 -11.06 -4.12 22.88
N PHE A 300 -9.95 -4.61 23.43
CA PHE A 300 -9.74 -4.68 24.86
C PHE A 300 -8.64 -3.76 25.39
N TYR A 301 -7.75 -3.24 24.54
CA TYR A 301 -6.80 -2.19 24.93
C TYR A 301 -6.12 -1.60 23.69
N ASP A 302 -6.16 -0.28 23.54
CA ASP A 302 -5.43 0.41 22.46
C ASP A 302 -4.07 0.85 22.96
N TRP A 303 -3.05 0.03 22.71
CA TRP A 303 -1.67 0.27 23.12
C TRP A 303 -1.01 1.46 22.39
N LEU A 304 -1.62 1.97 21.33
CA LEU A 304 -1.16 3.16 20.62
C LEU A 304 -1.64 4.45 21.29
N GLN A 305 -2.64 4.36 22.19
CA GLN A 305 -3.17 5.49 22.94
C GLN A 305 -2.67 5.49 24.38
N SER A 306 -2.65 6.68 25.01
CA SER A 306 -2.29 6.79 26.41
C SER A 306 -3.27 6.01 27.30
N ILE A 307 -2.82 5.58 28.47
CA ILE A 307 -3.69 4.95 29.48
C ILE A 307 -4.82 5.89 29.92
N GLU A 308 -4.58 7.20 29.84
CA GLU A 308 -5.54 8.26 30.19
C GLU A 308 -6.57 8.57 29.10
N SER A 309 -6.43 7.97 27.90
CA SER A 309 -7.37 8.15 26.81
C SER A 309 -8.78 7.72 27.21
N LYS A 310 -9.79 8.41 26.66
CA LYS A 310 -11.21 8.07 26.88
C LYS A 310 -11.49 6.60 26.55
N ARG A 311 -10.84 6.07 25.51
CA ARG A 311 -10.92 4.66 25.07
C ARG A 311 -10.38 3.70 26.14
N ASN A 312 -9.12 3.85 26.56
CA ASN A 312 -8.49 2.93 27.51
C ASN A 312 -9.09 3.03 28.93
N LYS A 313 -9.61 4.20 29.33
CA LYS A 313 -10.36 4.36 30.60
C LYS A 313 -11.65 3.56 30.62
N LYS A 314 -12.43 3.58 29.53
CA LYS A 314 -13.72 2.87 29.45
C LYS A 314 -13.56 1.36 29.60
N ILE A 315 -12.48 0.80 29.07
CA ILE A 315 -12.17 -0.64 29.18
C ILE A 315 -11.95 -1.07 30.64
N LEU A 316 -11.23 -0.27 31.43
CA LEU A 316 -11.04 -0.56 32.86
C LEU A 316 -12.37 -0.57 33.62
N ASN A 317 -13.33 0.26 33.21
CA ASN A 317 -14.69 0.26 33.76
C ASN A 317 -15.51 -0.95 33.27
N CYS A 318 -15.32 -1.40 32.01
CA CYS A 318 -15.93 -2.64 31.50
C CYS A 318 -15.56 -3.85 32.38
N LEU A 319 -14.28 -3.99 32.72
CA LEU A 319 -13.79 -5.08 33.58
C LEU A 319 -14.42 -5.08 34.98
N LYS A 320 -14.55 -3.90 35.59
CA LYS A 320 -15.21 -3.76 36.90
C LYS A 320 -16.67 -4.22 36.84
N TRP A 321 -17.38 -3.84 35.78
CA TRP A 321 -18.78 -4.20 35.59
C TRP A 321 -18.98 -5.69 35.27
N LEU A 322 -18.11 -6.29 34.46
CA LEU A 322 -18.14 -7.73 34.21
C LEU A 322 -17.91 -8.51 35.51
N LYS A 323 -16.96 -8.08 36.35
CA LYS A 323 -16.73 -8.70 37.67
C LYS A 323 -17.94 -8.57 38.60
N TYR A 324 -18.62 -7.43 38.57
CA TYR A 324 -19.87 -7.22 39.31
C TYR A 324 -21.00 -8.14 38.80
N ALA A 325 -21.21 -8.20 37.48
CA ALA A 325 -22.21 -9.06 36.85
C ALA A 325 -21.97 -10.55 37.16
N ASN A 326 -20.72 -11.02 37.08
CA ASN A 326 -20.32 -12.39 37.46
C ASN A 326 -20.68 -12.71 38.91
N SER A 327 -20.56 -11.73 39.82
CA SER A 327 -20.81 -11.93 41.26
C SER A 327 -22.29 -11.89 41.67
N ARG A 328 -23.17 -11.29 40.87
CA ARG A 328 -24.59 -11.08 41.22
C ARG A 328 -25.58 -11.79 40.31
N LEU A 329 -25.23 -12.05 39.05
CA LEU A 329 -26.16 -12.53 38.03
C LEU A 329 -25.89 -13.99 37.61
N ASP A 330 -25.06 -14.71 38.36
CA ASP A 330 -24.65 -16.10 38.09
C ASP A 330 -24.17 -16.30 36.63
N PHE A 331 -23.46 -15.29 36.12
CA PHE A 331 -22.77 -15.37 34.84
C PHE A 331 -21.54 -16.26 35.00
N ASP A 332 -21.40 -17.33 34.21
CA ASP A 332 -20.19 -18.17 34.20
C ASP A 332 -19.33 -17.87 32.97
N GLU A 333 -18.45 -16.86 33.07
CA GLU A 333 -17.50 -16.54 32.00
C GLU A 333 -16.11 -16.15 32.51
N LYS A 334 -15.49 -17.07 33.26
CA LYS A 334 -14.07 -16.97 33.64
C LYS A 334 -13.14 -16.79 32.44
N GLU A 335 -13.48 -17.35 31.28
CA GLU A 335 -12.64 -17.29 30.06
C GLU A 335 -12.57 -15.86 29.49
N LEU A 336 -13.71 -15.19 29.28
CA LEU A 336 -13.77 -13.84 28.74
C LEU A 336 -13.09 -12.82 29.66
N GLN A 337 -13.35 -12.93 30.97
CA GLN A 337 -12.71 -12.09 31.98
C GLN A 337 -11.18 -12.28 31.96
N THR A 338 -10.72 -13.53 31.87
CA THR A 338 -9.28 -13.85 31.82
C THR A 338 -8.61 -13.27 30.58
N GLU A 339 -9.24 -13.34 29.41
CA GLU A 339 -8.69 -12.79 28.18
C GLU A 339 -8.65 -11.25 28.19
N LEU A 340 -9.68 -10.59 28.72
CA LEU A 340 -9.69 -9.14 28.93
C LEU A 340 -8.56 -8.69 29.87
N GLU A 341 -8.42 -9.34 31.03
CA GLU A 341 -7.39 -9.02 32.02
C GLU A 341 -5.97 -9.22 31.45
N LYS A 342 -5.76 -10.30 30.68
CA LYS A 342 -4.49 -10.54 29.98
C LYS A 342 -4.21 -9.45 28.95
N SER A 343 -5.19 -9.08 28.11
CA SER A 343 -5.02 -8.07 27.07
C SER A 343 -4.61 -6.71 27.64
N ILE A 344 -5.28 -6.27 28.71
CA ILE A 344 -4.93 -5.02 29.40
C ILE A 344 -3.54 -5.11 30.02
N LYS A 345 -3.21 -6.22 30.69
CA LYS A 345 -1.89 -6.41 31.30
C LYS A 345 -0.78 -6.36 30.25
N THR A 346 -0.92 -7.10 29.15
CA THR A 346 0.06 -7.12 28.05
C THR A 346 0.20 -5.74 27.38
N GLY A 347 -0.91 -5.03 27.19
CA GLY A 347 -0.92 -3.67 26.65
C GLY A 347 -0.23 -2.65 27.56
N ILE A 348 -0.48 -2.72 28.86
CA ILE A 348 0.15 -1.88 29.88
C ILE A 348 1.65 -2.20 30.01
N GLU A 349 2.03 -3.48 30.03
CA GLU A 349 3.43 -3.93 30.05
C GLU A 349 4.18 -3.44 28.81
N PHE A 350 3.55 -3.53 27.63
CA PHE A 350 4.10 -2.98 26.39
C PHE A 350 4.24 -1.47 26.46
N TYR A 351 3.22 -0.75 26.94
CA TYR A 351 3.25 0.71 27.09
C TYR A 351 4.33 1.18 28.08
N PHE A 352 4.48 0.52 29.23
CA PHE A 352 5.51 0.85 30.21
C PHE A 352 6.92 0.44 29.75
N LYS A 353 7.06 -0.69 29.06
CA LYS A 353 8.33 -1.06 28.40
C LYS A 353 8.72 0.02 27.40
N LYS A 354 7.75 0.49 26.59
CA LYS A 354 7.95 1.60 25.67
C LYS A 354 8.30 2.89 26.40
N LEU A 355 7.57 3.31 27.43
CA LEU A 355 7.88 4.52 28.21
C LEU A 355 9.28 4.47 28.84
N LYS A 356 9.71 3.30 29.36
CA LYS A 356 11.06 3.11 29.91
C LYS A 356 12.16 3.16 28.83
N GLU A 357 11.87 2.65 27.63
CA GLU A 357 12.74 2.76 26.46
C GLU A 357 12.79 4.19 25.89
N THR A 358 11.88 5.06 26.31
CA THR A 358 11.59 6.33 25.63
C THR A 358 11.63 7.52 26.61
N PHE A 359 12.83 7.91 27.05
CA PHE A 359 13.00 9.20 27.71
C PHE A 359 12.82 10.36 26.69
N TRP A 360 12.11 11.40 27.13
CA TRP A 360 11.50 12.49 26.37
C TRP A 360 12.42 13.25 25.38
N THR A 361 12.16 13.15 24.07
CA THR A 361 12.39 14.24 23.08
C THR A 361 11.43 14.11 21.89
N SER A 362 11.14 15.21 21.19
CA SER A 362 10.32 15.29 19.96
C SER A 362 10.73 14.34 18.82
N ASN A 363 11.89 13.68 18.92
CA ASN A 363 12.38 12.64 18.03
C ASN A 363 11.55 11.35 18.05
N ILE A 364 10.66 11.13 19.02
CA ILE A 364 9.97 9.84 19.20
C ILE A 364 8.85 9.59 18.18
N LYS A 365 8.13 10.61 17.72
CA LYS A 365 7.16 10.40 16.61
C LYS A 365 7.92 9.99 15.33
N SER A 366 9.08 10.61 15.10
CA SER A 366 10.01 10.25 14.04
C SER A 366 10.59 8.85 14.25
N GLU A 367 10.99 8.47 15.47
CA GLU A 367 11.60 7.18 15.80
C GLU A 367 10.57 6.03 15.83
N PHE A 368 9.33 6.29 16.24
CA PHE A 368 8.21 5.36 16.15
C PHE A 368 7.81 5.14 14.70
N LEU A 369 7.71 6.21 13.89
CA LEU A 369 7.57 6.07 12.44
C LEU A 369 8.75 5.27 11.88
N ASN A 370 10.00 5.61 12.21
CA ASN A 370 11.21 4.89 11.80
C ASN A 370 11.19 3.40 12.19
N LYS A 371 10.76 3.07 13.42
CA LYS A 371 10.64 1.69 13.90
C LYS A 371 9.45 0.94 13.30
N THR A 372 8.38 1.65 12.92
CA THR A 372 7.24 1.06 12.20
C THR A 372 7.61 0.79 10.74
N TYR A 373 8.40 1.68 10.12
CA TYR A 373 8.98 1.48 8.79
C TYR A 373 10.13 0.45 8.77
N ASN A 374 10.87 0.27 9.87
CA ASN A 374 11.89 -0.79 9.97
C ASN A 374 11.30 -2.19 10.25
N ARG A 375 9.98 -2.33 10.47
CA ARG A 375 9.31 -3.63 10.68
C ARG A 375 8.89 -4.31 9.38
N SER A 376 8.83 -3.59 8.25
CA SER A 376 8.66 -4.18 6.91
C SER A 376 9.97 -4.74 6.33
N ASP A 377 11.10 -4.50 7.00
CA ASP A 377 12.44 -4.83 6.51
C ASP A 377 12.67 -6.34 6.28
N ASN A 378 12.13 -7.21 7.13
CA ASN A 378 12.31 -8.66 6.97
C ASN A 378 11.46 -9.22 5.81
N LEU A 379 10.25 -8.69 5.60
CA LEU A 379 9.40 -9.07 4.47
C LEU A 379 10.10 -8.77 3.14
N ASN A 380 10.80 -7.64 3.08
CA ASN A 380 11.55 -7.20 1.90
C ASN A 380 12.69 -8.15 1.53
N ILE A 381 13.41 -8.68 2.54
CA ILE A 381 14.47 -9.67 2.34
C ILE A 381 13.88 -10.99 1.84
N PHE A 382 12.81 -11.49 2.46
CA PHE A 382 12.18 -12.74 2.03
C PHE A 382 11.59 -12.64 0.63
N ALA A 383 10.91 -11.54 0.31
CA ALA A 383 10.40 -11.28 -1.03
C ALA A 383 11.54 -11.21 -2.05
N TYR A 384 12.63 -10.50 -1.73
CA TYR A 384 13.82 -10.43 -2.58
C TYR A 384 14.42 -11.82 -2.84
N LEU A 385 14.68 -12.60 -1.78
CA LEU A 385 15.26 -13.94 -1.90
C LEU A 385 14.33 -14.87 -2.68
N TYR A 386 13.03 -14.86 -2.37
CA TYR A 386 12.04 -15.65 -3.08
C TYR A 386 12.00 -15.29 -4.56
N PHE A 387 11.96 -14.01 -4.92
CA PHE A 387 11.91 -13.65 -6.34
C PHE A 387 13.24 -13.93 -7.06
N SER A 388 14.36 -13.96 -6.33
CA SER A 388 15.70 -14.11 -6.95
C SER A 388 15.95 -15.47 -7.57
N GLN A 389 15.10 -16.46 -7.26
CA GLN A 389 15.11 -17.77 -7.90
C GLN A 389 14.53 -17.75 -9.32
N PHE A 390 13.83 -16.68 -9.72
CA PHE A 390 13.23 -16.55 -11.06
C PHE A 390 14.11 -15.66 -11.95
N PRO A 391 14.81 -16.24 -12.95
CA PRO A 391 15.78 -15.49 -13.75
C PRO A 391 15.16 -14.41 -14.64
N ASN A 392 13.85 -14.52 -14.90
CA ASN A 392 13.09 -13.61 -15.75
C ASN A 392 12.34 -12.52 -14.97
N ILE A 393 12.47 -12.47 -13.63
CA ILE A 393 12.12 -11.29 -12.83
C ILE A 393 13.35 -10.36 -12.84
N GLU A 394 13.28 -9.26 -13.58
CA GLU A 394 14.40 -8.30 -13.67
C GLU A 394 14.38 -7.29 -12.52
N THR A 395 13.21 -6.97 -11.98
CA THR A 395 13.02 -5.88 -11.03
C THR A 395 12.08 -6.29 -9.90
N VAL A 396 12.49 -6.02 -8.65
CA VAL A 396 11.63 -6.10 -7.46
C VAL A 396 11.57 -4.71 -6.83
N LYS A 397 10.39 -4.11 -6.84
CA LYS A 397 10.17 -2.75 -6.37
C LYS A 397 9.76 -2.73 -4.89
N PHE A 398 10.44 -1.90 -4.11
CA PHE A 398 10.10 -1.62 -2.70
C PHE A 398 9.65 -0.15 -2.58
N PRO A 399 8.34 0.11 -2.56
CA PRO A 399 7.77 1.43 -2.44
C PRO A 399 7.88 1.95 -1.00
N THR A 400 9.06 2.42 -0.63
CA THR A 400 9.24 3.26 0.56
C THR A 400 10.02 4.51 0.19
N ARG A 401 9.53 5.66 0.65
CA ARG A 401 10.16 6.97 0.42
C ARG A 401 11.61 6.94 0.92
N TRP A 402 12.51 7.26 0.00
CA TRP A 402 13.97 7.17 0.03
C TRP A 402 14.64 7.56 1.35
N ARG A 403 15.58 6.71 1.82
CA ARG A 403 16.92 7.04 2.37
C ARG A 403 17.62 5.84 3.05
N ALA A 404 16.90 4.80 3.47
CA ALA A 404 17.50 3.66 4.19
C ALA A 404 17.73 2.39 3.35
N ASN A 405 17.19 2.29 2.13
CA ASN A 405 17.20 1.04 1.35
C ASN A 405 18.54 0.69 0.71
N ILE A 406 19.40 1.65 0.37
CA ILE A 406 20.66 1.36 -0.35
C ILE A 406 21.66 0.66 0.56
N GLN A 407 21.83 1.16 1.79
CA GLN A 407 22.67 0.52 2.81
C GLN A 407 22.14 -0.87 3.16
N LYS A 408 20.82 -1.05 3.20
CA LYS A 408 20.16 -2.34 3.45
C LYS A 408 20.32 -3.32 2.27
N LEU A 409 20.13 -2.89 1.02
CA LEU A 409 20.33 -3.71 -0.17
C LEU A 409 21.80 -4.11 -0.32
N ASN A 410 22.75 -3.25 0.04
CA ASN A 410 24.17 -3.60 0.08
C ASN A 410 24.47 -4.65 1.16
N LEU A 411 23.86 -4.55 2.35
CA LEU A 411 23.95 -5.59 3.38
C LEU A 411 23.34 -6.92 2.89
N ILE A 412 22.20 -6.88 2.19
CA ILE A 412 21.57 -8.07 1.59
C ILE A 412 22.47 -8.67 0.51
N LYS A 413 23.11 -7.85 -0.33
CA LYS A 413 24.09 -8.29 -1.34
C LYS A 413 25.24 -9.04 -0.67
N GLU A 414 25.84 -8.46 0.37
CA GLU A 414 26.93 -9.11 1.11
C GLU A 414 26.50 -10.45 1.71
N LEU A 415 25.28 -10.55 2.25
CA LEU A 415 24.77 -11.80 2.84
C LEU A 415 24.51 -12.89 1.80
N ILE A 416 23.98 -12.53 0.63
CA ILE A 416 23.74 -13.46 -0.49
C ILE A 416 25.07 -13.92 -1.09
N GLU A 417 26.02 -13.01 -1.30
CA GLU A 417 27.35 -13.33 -1.85
C GLU A 417 28.16 -14.25 -0.92
N LYS A 418 27.98 -14.12 0.40
CA LYS A 418 28.63 -14.99 1.39
C LYS A 418 28.00 -16.37 1.54
N ASN A 419 26.76 -16.57 1.07
CA ASN A 419 26.01 -17.83 1.18
C ASN A 419 25.96 -18.43 2.61
N ASP A 420 26.01 -17.58 3.65
CA ASP A 420 26.07 -18.01 5.06
C ASP A 420 24.67 -18.02 5.69
N GLN A 421 24.06 -19.21 5.73
CA GLN A 421 22.73 -19.41 6.32
C GLN A 421 22.63 -19.05 7.80
N LYS A 422 23.73 -19.14 8.58
CA LYS A 422 23.71 -18.78 10.02
C LYS A 422 23.66 -17.27 10.24
N GLU A 423 24.29 -16.51 9.35
CA GLU A 423 24.31 -15.05 9.44
C GLU A 423 22.97 -14.47 8.96
N ILE A 424 22.36 -15.05 7.93
CA ILE A 424 20.98 -14.75 7.48
C ILE A 424 19.97 -14.96 8.63
N GLN A 425 20.10 -16.04 9.40
CA GLN A 425 19.20 -16.36 10.53
C GLN A 425 19.21 -15.27 11.63
N LYS A 426 20.36 -14.62 11.87
CA LYS A 426 20.48 -13.52 12.86
C LYS A 426 19.73 -12.24 12.48
N TYR A 427 19.47 -12.02 11.19
CA TYR A 427 18.76 -10.84 10.71
C TYR A 427 17.25 -11.08 10.60
N ILE A 428 16.83 -12.32 10.31
CA ILE A 428 15.43 -12.76 10.34
C ILE A 428 14.80 -12.57 11.74
N ASP A 429 15.60 -12.73 12.81
CA ASP A 429 15.14 -12.68 14.20
C ASP A 429 14.97 -11.26 14.79
N ARG A 430 15.18 -10.19 13.99
CA ARG A 430 14.95 -8.82 14.45
C ARG A 430 13.49 -8.39 14.30
N GLY A 431 12.61 -9.02 15.08
CA GLY A 431 11.37 -8.40 15.57
C GLY A 431 10.24 -8.20 14.57
N SER A 432 9.81 -9.25 13.87
CA SER A 432 8.43 -9.37 13.39
C SER A 432 7.52 -9.72 14.57
N SER A 433 6.59 -8.84 14.96
CA SER A 433 5.44 -9.32 15.75
C SER A 433 4.59 -10.15 14.79
N ILE A 434 4.68 -11.47 14.93
CA ILE A 434 3.94 -12.49 14.18
C ILE A 434 2.43 -12.16 14.09
N GLU A 435 1.86 -11.36 15.00
CA GLU A 435 0.44 -10.98 14.96
C GLU A 435 0.07 -9.91 13.91
N ARG A 436 0.97 -8.96 13.58
CA ARG A 436 0.69 -7.97 12.51
C ARG A 436 1.13 -8.46 11.15
N THR A 437 2.21 -9.24 11.11
CA THR A 437 2.50 -10.11 9.96
C THR A 437 1.34 -11.09 9.77
N SER A 438 0.67 -11.58 10.82
CA SER A 438 -0.62 -12.30 10.64
C SER A 438 -1.70 -11.41 10.08
N TYR A 439 -1.88 -10.16 10.50
CA TYR A 439 -2.93 -9.29 9.92
C TYR A 439 -2.71 -9.03 8.41
N ASP A 440 -1.47 -8.77 8.00
CA ASP A 440 -1.10 -8.53 6.60
C ASP A 440 -0.99 -9.83 5.78
N LEU A 441 -0.52 -10.94 6.38
CA LEU A 441 -0.44 -12.26 5.74
C LEU A 441 -1.79 -13.00 5.75
N THR A 442 -2.72 -12.73 6.67
CA THR A 442 -4.05 -13.35 6.64
C THR A 442 -4.90 -12.72 5.55
N TYR A 443 -4.64 -11.45 5.21
CA TYR A 443 -5.27 -10.77 4.09
C TYR A 443 -4.66 -11.16 2.73
N ILE A 444 -3.37 -11.53 2.67
CA ILE A 444 -2.65 -11.87 1.43
C ILE A 444 -2.48 -13.40 1.23
N PHE A 445 -2.49 -14.20 2.29
CA PHE A 445 -2.16 -15.65 2.30
C PHE A 445 -3.10 -16.47 3.19
N SER A 446 -4.42 -16.24 3.11
CA SER A 446 -5.42 -16.98 3.89
C SER A 446 -5.29 -18.53 3.81
N ASP A 447 -4.70 -19.07 2.74
CA ASP A 447 -4.88 -20.48 2.37
C ASP A 447 -3.67 -21.41 2.58
N LYS A 448 -2.63 -21.00 3.31
CA LYS A 448 -1.29 -21.52 2.98
C LYS A 448 -0.53 -22.11 4.19
N LEU A 449 -1.01 -23.28 4.61
CA LEU A 449 -0.38 -24.31 5.47
C LEU A 449 1.05 -24.75 5.07
N TRP A 450 1.52 -24.43 3.85
CA TRP A 450 2.85 -24.81 3.35
C TRP A 450 4.00 -24.07 4.02
N PHE A 451 3.78 -22.81 4.46
CA PHE A 451 4.82 -22.02 5.14
C PHE A 451 5.24 -22.65 6.47
N ARG A 452 4.27 -23.24 7.21
CA ARG A 452 4.55 -24.02 8.42
C ARG A 452 5.29 -25.34 8.13
N LYS A 453 5.06 -25.97 6.97
CA LYS A 453 5.77 -27.20 6.57
C LYS A 453 7.22 -26.93 6.14
N MET A 454 7.49 -25.77 5.54
CA MET A 454 8.85 -25.35 5.20
C MET A 454 9.72 -25.09 6.44
N MET A 455 9.13 -24.52 7.49
CA MET A 455 9.81 -24.28 8.78
C MET A 455 10.04 -25.54 9.63
N ASN A 456 9.33 -26.63 9.34
CA ASN A 456 9.41 -27.90 10.09
C ASN A 456 10.34 -28.95 9.45
N ASN A 457 10.88 -28.68 8.25
CA ASN A 457 11.77 -29.59 7.52
C ASN A 457 13.23 -29.11 7.53
N ASN A 458 13.75 -28.74 8.71
CA ASN A 458 15.18 -28.62 8.97
C ASN A 458 15.55 -29.42 10.22
#